data_AF-A0A938TSR9-F1
#
_entry.id   AF-A0A938TSR9-F1
#
_cell.length_a   1.000
_cell.length_b   1.000
_cell.length_c   1.000
_cell.angle_alpha   90.00
_cell.angle_beta   90.00
_cell.angle_gamma   90.00
#
_symmetry.space_group_name_H-M   'P 1'
#
loop_
_entity.id
_entity.type
_entity.pdbx_description
1 polymer ?
#
loop_
_entity_poly.entity_id
_entity_poly.type
_entity_poly.pdbx_seq_one_letter_code
_entity_poly.pdbx_strand_id
1 'polypeptide(L)'
;MHKPLMVACSGGGGHIAAIKGIIDYTKKHDKSAVLKEYDPTIIRSRPFTIYNTLIKVGSKLNDWFVIKAFLKKIRKYLKTPVLPGYQELRSEVEILRKNNQNRRPYIDMLIDVYPSGYYSAALWNVLQRNDNIEDLKILVSMQAQNDALNYNVVYQTFYDALVKSALNGEPFTEIVSTQAMGLKAMCAAVRDYNQWIEQSCPKHLKHQTPPIHIKQYLTDIATVGAVHFFEPLSHLSDDEKSQMSLYGVGLTNEIMQHFFKNTKQTNSYGFRSINAIEPENNPTVRPGFSDRRYDFSQKKTKDREIKIGGGDGFIKLQANERLASVMLGSQAGLESAEYILPLLENSHCDKIAIFGALSNESLKKHIESICENHPNYASKIIMLGPQNDAQISAIMTASDVVVTRSGGLSVQEQLAMNHAPNQAVFLHYSSKNEYASNLTSGISWEDANANYLVEFFTQKNVFCNKTTPRHINRALIEKNLIWDIKKYHNIPNPEKLISDINLITDEDLTQIWSSFLELKEHEKSTFFDQLQKTIDDVLYENSQTQSEEYNQSRIYSFIVYIMNSLRFMKQLPTV
;
A
#
# COMPACT_ATOMS: atom_id res chain seq x y z
N MET A 1 -8.44 34.78 2.95
CA MET A 1 -7.25 33.99 3.33
C MET A 1 -7.74 32.59 3.68
N HIS A 2 -7.18 31.57 3.05
CA HIS A 2 -7.60 30.19 3.24
C HIS A 2 -6.96 29.60 4.51
N LYS A 3 -7.73 28.98 5.41
CA LYS A 3 -7.26 28.50 6.72
C LYS A 3 -7.87 27.12 7.03
N PRO A 4 -7.40 26.04 6.39
CA PRO A 4 -7.94 24.71 6.63
C PRO A 4 -7.49 24.15 7.98
N LEU A 5 -8.41 23.49 8.69
CA LEU A 5 -8.10 22.64 9.84
C LEU A 5 -7.79 21.23 9.35
N MET A 6 -6.51 20.83 9.37
CA MET A 6 -6.06 19.52 8.91
C MET A 6 -6.23 18.46 10.01
N VAL A 7 -6.81 17.31 9.67
CA VAL A 7 -7.06 16.18 10.58
C VAL A 7 -6.58 14.87 9.95
N ALA A 8 -5.83 14.10 10.73
CA ALA A 8 -5.31 12.80 10.32
C ALA A 8 -5.42 11.78 11.45
N CYS A 9 -4.92 10.56 11.25
CA CYS A 9 -5.00 9.49 12.25
C CYS A 9 -3.72 8.65 12.23
N SER A 10 -3.13 8.39 13.39
CA SER A 10 -1.99 7.45 13.51
C SER A 10 -2.39 5.97 13.47
N GLY A 11 -3.67 5.63 13.26
CA GLY A 11 -4.19 4.25 13.17
C GLY A 11 -3.86 3.54 11.86
N GLY A 12 -2.75 3.91 11.22
CA GLY A 12 -2.30 3.43 9.92
C GLY A 12 -1.34 4.45 9.29
N GLY A 13 -0.13 4.02 8.92
CA GLY A 13 0.91 4.91 8.39
C GLY A 13 0.48 5.72 7.16
N GLY A 14 -0.48 5.21 6.38
CA GLY A 14 -1.03 5.85 5.19
C GLY A 14 -1.75 7.17 5.46
N HIS A 15 -2.51 7.31 6.55
CA HIS A 15 -3.30 8.55 6.77
C HIS A 15 -2.44 9.77 7.11
N ILE A 16 -1.37 9.55 7.88
CA ILE A 16 -0.41 10.61 8.22
C ILE A 16 0.42 11.02 7.00
N ALA A 17 0.82 10.06 6.18
CA ALA A 17 1.51 10.36 4.92
C ALA A 17 0.56 11.08 3.93
N ALA A 18 -0.72 10.68 3.88
CA ALA A 18 -1.73 11.32 3.06
C ALA A 18 -2.00 12.78 3.45
N ILE A 19 -2.15 13.08 4.76
CA ILE A 19 -2.38 14.47 5.18
C ILE A 19 -1.15 15.34 4.88
N LYS A 20 0.06 14.79 5.02
CA LYS A 20 1.31 15.48 4.67
C LYS A 20 1.36 15.77 3.17
N GLY A 21 0.94 14.82 2.32
CA GLY A 21 0.74 15.06 0.89
C GLY A 21 -0.18 16.26 0.64
N ILE A 22 -1.35 16.30 1.29
CA ILE A 22 -2.31 17.40 1.10
C ILE A 22 -1.75 18.74 1.60
N ILE A 23 -1.03 18.73 2.73
CA ILE A 23 -0.35 19.91 3.26
C ILE A 23 0.66 20.46 2.25
N ASP A 24 1.52 19.60 1.69
CA ASP A 24 2.55 20.03 0.74
C ASP A 24 1.94 20.47 -0.59
N TYR A 25 0.89 19.78 -1.05
CA TYR A 25 0.08 20.18 -2.20
C TYR A 25 -0.53 21.57 -1.99
N THR A 26 -1.15 21.80 -0.82
CA THR A 26 -1.76 23.09 -0.46
C THR A 26 -0.71 24.20 -0.44
N LYS A 27 0.44 23.99 0.18
CA LYS A 27 1.54 24.97 0.21
C LYS A 27 2.07 25.29 -1.20
N LYS A 28 2.11 24.30 -2.09
CA LYS A 28 2.58 24.46 -3.47
C LYS A 28 1.58 25.23 -4.33
N HIS A 29 0.29 24.96 -4.18
CA HIS A 29 -0.77 25.45 -5.10
C HIS A 29 -1.60 26.62 -4.56
N ASP A 30 -1.62 26.84 -3.24
CA ASP A 30 -2.31 27.95 -2.59
C ASP A 30 -1.37 28.70 -1.64
N LYS A 31 -0.68 29.71 -2.19
CA LYS A 31 0.22 30.57 -1.41
C LYS A 31 -0.52 31.42 -0.34
N SER A 32 -1.85 31.50 -0.41
CA SER A 32 -2.67 32.23 0.57
C SER A 32 -3.12 31.37 1.74
N ALA A 33 -2.85 30.07 1.69
CA ALA A 33 -3.19 29.13 2.75
C ALA A 33 -2.31 29.36 3.99
N VAL A 34 -2.95 29.48 5.16
CA VAL A 34 -2.28 29.54 6.45
C VAL A 34 -2.58 28.25 7.20
N LEU A 35 -1.55 27.42 7.37
CA LEU A 35 -1.63 26.15 8.07
C LEU A 35 -1.17 26.33 9.52
N LYS A 36 -2.12 26.27 10.45
CA LYS A 36 -1.85 26.40 11.87
C LYS A 36 -1.12 25.16 12.39
N GLU A 37 -0.08 25.38 13.20
CA GLU A 37 0.65 24.31 13.87
C GLU A 37 0.10 24.05 15.28
N TYR A 38 0.01 22.77 15.65
CA TYR A 38 -0.52 22.30 16.92
C TYR A 38 0.58 21.62 17.73
N ASP A 39 0.56 21.83 19.04
CA ASP A 39 1.36 21.06 19.97
C ASP A 39 0.73 19.67 20.14
N PRO A 40 1.50 18.58 19.96
CA PRO A 40 0.98 17.24 20.12
C PRO A 40 0.63 16.95 21.58
N THR A 41 -0.46 16.22 21.82
CA THR A 41 -0.85 15.85 23.18
C THR A 41 0.15 14.86 23.77
N ILE A 42 0.77 15.21 24.90
CA ILE A 42 1.75 14.37 25.58
C ILE A 42 1.03 13.25 26.35
N ILE A 43 1.49 12.01 26.26
CA ILE A 43 0.83 10.86 26.91
C ILE A 43 0.58 11.03 28.43
N ARG A 44 1.45 11.79 29.11
CA ARG A 44 1.35 12.04 30.57
C ARG A 44 0.24 13.03 30.93
N SER A 45 -0.19 13.89 30.01
CA SER A 45 -1.26 14.85 30.26
C SER A 45 -2.65 14.26 30.00
N ARG A 46 -2.74 12.96 29.65
CA ARG A 46 -4.00 12.33 29.33
C ARG A 46 -4.72 11.77 30.55
N PRO A 47 -6.05 11.87 30.59
CA PRO A 47 -6.84 11.31 31.68
C PRO A 47 -6.65 9.80 31.74
N PHE A 48 -6.65 9.27 32.95
CA PHE A 48 -6.68 7.83 33.16
C PHE A 48 -7.93 7.23 32.51
N THR A 49 -7.77 6.12 31.79
CA THR A 49 -8.89 5.34 31.26
C THR A 49 -8.77 3.89 31.70
N ILE A 50 -9.90 3.27 32.04
CA ILE A 50 -9.98 1.83 32.34
C ILE A 50 -9.45 1.02 31.16
N TYR A 51 -9.75 1.47 29.93
CA TYR A 51 -9.28 0.84 28.71
C TYR A 51 -7.75 0.77 28.58
N ASN A 52 -7.02 1.85 28.91
CA ASN A 52 -5.54 1.83 28.94
C ASN A 52 -5.01 0.80 29.93
N THR A 53 -5.68 0.64 31.07
CA THR A 53 -5.31 -0.36 32.09
C THR A 53 -5.59 -1.77 31.59
N LEU A 54 -6.74 -2.00 30.96
CA LEU A 54 -7.09 -3.30 30.38
C LEU A 54 -6.12 -3.72 29.28
N ILE A 55 -5.72 -2.81 28.38
CA ILE A 55 -4.71 -3.12 27.36
C ILE A 55 -3.37 -3.49 28.02
N LYS A 56 -2.91 -2.72 29.02
CA LYS A 56 -1.64 -3.01 29.70
C LYS A 56 -1.68 -4.35 30.43
N VAL A 57 -2.73 -4.60 31.20
CA VAL A 57 -2.90 -5.85 31.97
C VAL A 57 -3.03 -7.02 31.01
N GLY A 58 -3.87 -6.91 29.99
CA GLY A 58 -4.05 -7.96 28.99
C GLY A 58 -2.76 -8.27 28.21
N SER A 59 -1.96 -7.25 27.86
CA SER A 59 -0.66 -7.45 27.20
C SER A 59 0.33 -8.18 28.12
N LYS A 60 0.36 -7.84 29.42
CA LYS A 60 1.18 -8.54 30.42
C LYS A 60 0.74 -9.99 30.63
N LEU A 61 -0.56 -10.25 30.65
CA LEU A 61 -1.10 -11.60 30.76
C LEU A 61 -0.74 -12.45 29.53
N ASN A 62 -0.62 -11.82 28.35
CA ASN A 62 -0.26 -12.53 27.12
C ASN A 62 1.22 -12.90 27.03
N ASP A 63 2.09 -12.26 27.82
CA ASP A 63 3.47 -12.68 28.00
C ASP A 63 3.58 -13.97 28.84
N TRP A 64 2.51 -14.40 29.51
CA TRP A 64 2.49 -15.63 30.31
C TRP A 64 2.06 -16.84 29.46
N PHE A 65 2.99 -17.78 29.23
CA PHE A 65 2.84 -18.90 28.29
C PHE A 65 1.56 -19.74 28.45
N VAL A 66 1.17 -20.06 29.69
CA VAL A 66 -0.03 -20.86 30.01
C VAL A 66 -1.31 -20.12 29.66
N ILE A 67 -1.36 -18.81 29.94
CA ILE A 67 -2.52 -17.96 29.69
C ILE A 67 -2.67 -17.67 28.20
N LYS A 68 -1.57 -17.52 27.45
CA LYS A 68 -1.59 -17.30 25.99
C LYS A 68 -2.30 -18.43 25.24
N ALA A 69 -2.04 -19.69 25.60
CA ALA A 69 -2.71 -20.84 24.99
C ALA A 69 -4.21 -20.88 25.30
N PHE A 70 -4.59 -20.52 26.53
CA PHE A 70 -5.98 -20.47 26.97
C PHE A 70 -6.75 -19.29 26.33
N LEU A 71 -6.16 -18.09 26.32
CA LEU A 71 -6.72 -16.90 25.66
C LEU A 71 -6.93 -17.13 24.16
N LYS A 72 -6.00 -17.80 23.47
CA LYS A 72 -6.19 -18.18 22.06
C LYS A 72 -7.41 -19.08 21.84
N LYS A 73 -7.71 -20.01 22.75
CA LYS A 73 -8.91 -20.87 22.66
C LYS A 73 -10.19 -20.09 22.92
N ILE A 74 -10.21 -19.23 23.94
CA ILE A 74 -11.37 -18.40 24.27
C ILE A 74 -11.61 -17.32 23.20
N ARG A 75 -10.56 -16.84 22.54
CA ARG A 75 -10.62 -15.82 21.48
C ARG A 75 -11.61 -16.16 20.37
N LYS A 76 -11.64 -17.43 19.95
CA LYS A 76 -12.54 -17.89 18.87
C LYS A 76 -14.00 -17.61 19.22
N TYR A 77 -14.32 -17.57 20.51
CA TYR A 77 -15.66 -17.31 21.02
C TYR A 77 -15.90 -15.83 21.34
N LEU A 78 -14.91 -15.10 21.87
CA LEU A 78 -15.10 -13.73 22.35
C LEU A 78 -14.88 -12.62 21.30
N LYS A 79 -14.40 -12.92 20.08
CA LYS A 79 -14.13 -11.93 19.02
C LYS A 79 -13.32 -10.71 19.52
N THR A 80 -12.32 -10.95 20.36
CA THR A 80 -11.41 -9.90 20.88
C THR A 80 -10.01 -10.07 20.28
N PRO A 81 -9.29 -8.96 20.02
CA PRO A 81 -7.96 -9.05 19.43
C PRO A 81 -6.95 -9.58 20.45
N VAL A 82 -5.98 -10.38 20.00
CA VAL A 82 -4.81 -10.74 20.81
C VAL A 82 -3.95 -9.51 20.98
N LEU A 83 -3.77 -9.09 22.22
CA LEU A 83 -2.88 -7.99 22.53
C LEU A 83 -1.43 -8.42 22.32
N PRO A 84 -0.56 -7.60 21.73
CA PRO A 84 0.86 -7.89 21.61
C PRO A 84 1.50 -8.02 22.98
N GLY A 85 2.73 -8.56 23.01
CA GLY A 85 3.49 -8.65 24.25
C GLY A 85 3.70 -7.26 24.87
N TYR A 86 3.80 -7.18 26.20
CA TYR A 86 3.87 -5.89 26.89
C TYR A 86 5.08 -5.06 26.45
N GLN A 87 6.21 -5.72 26.19
CA GLN A 87 7.43 -5.05 25.75
C GLN A 87 7.30 -4.47 24.33
N GLU A 88 6.72 -5.21 23.39
CA GLU A 88 6.47 -4.75 22.01
C GLU A 88 5.56 -3.53 22.02
N LEU A 89 4.43 -3.63 22.73
CA LEU A 89 3.48 -2.52 22.86
C LEU A 89 4.12 -1.29 23.49
N ARG A 90 4.88 -1.46 24.57
CA ARG A 90 5.56 -0.36 25.26
C ARG A 90 6.59 0.31 24.35
N SER A 91 7.37 -0.48 23.62
CA SER A 91 8.37 0.02 22.67
C SER A 91 7.70 0.87 21.59
N GLU A 92 6.58 0.39 21.04
CA GLU A 92 5.83 1.13 20.03
C GLU A 92 5.22 2.43 20.56
N VAL A 93 4.67 2.43 21.78
CA VAL A 93 4.19 3.66 22.43
C VAL A 93 5.31 4.68 22.60
N GLU A 94 6.52 4.25 22.93
CA GLU A 94 7.69 5.15 23.04
C GLU A 94 8.14 5.68 21.67
N ILE A 95 8.07 4.86 20.62
CA ILE A 95 8.34 5.30 19.25
C ILE A 95 7.32 6.37 18.83
N LEU A 96 6.02 6.11 19.04
CA LEU A 96 4.96 7.08 18.76
C LEU A 96 5.18 8.38 19.56
N ARG A 97 5.54 8.28 20.84
CA ARG A 97 5.83 9.46 21.67
C ARG A 97 6.99 10.26 21.13
N LYS A 98 8.09 9.63 20.71
CA LYS A 98 9.27 10.31 20.14
C LYS A 98 8.96 10.96 18.79
N ASN A 99 8.22 10.26 17.93
CA ASN A 99 7.88 10.76 16.59
C ASN A 99 6.88 11.92 16.61
N ASN A 100 6.13 12.08 17.71
CA ASN A 100 5.11 13.12 17.88
C ASN A 100 5.50 14.14 18.96
N GLN A 101 6.78 14.53 19.06
CA GLN A 101 7.21 15.61 19.97
C GLN A 101 7.15 16.99 19.32
N ASN A 102 7.31 17.05 18.01
CA ASN A 102 7.35 18.31 17.28
C ASN A 102 5.95 18.82 16.96
N ARG A 103 5.82 20.15 16.88
CA ARG A 103 4.61 20.78 16.37
C ARG A 103 4.33 20.30 14.96
N ARG A 104 3.03 20.15 14.66
CA ARG A 104 2.57 19.63 13.37
C ARG A 104 1.40 20.46 12.83
N PRO A 105 1.30 20.64 11.50
CA PRO A 105 0.22 21.40 10.87
C PRO A 105 -1.09 20.59 10.74
N TYR A 106 -1.33 19.63 11.64
CA TYR A 106 -2.53 18.80 11.67
C TYR A 106 -2.80 18.29 13.08
N ILE A 107 -4.07 17.94 13.35
CA ILE A 107 -4.51 17.25 14.56
C ILE A 107 -4.61 15.75 14.27
N ASP A 108 -4.05 14.91 15.13
CA ASP A 108 -4.18 13.46 15.05
C ASP A 108 -5.35 12.97 15.89
N MET A 109 -6.35 12.37 15.26
CA MET A 109 -7.56 11.88 15.91
C MET A 109 -7.27 10.92 17.06
N LEU A 110 -6.30 10.01 16.92
CA LEU A 110 -5.95 9.10 18.00
C LEU A 110 -5.05 9.80 19.03
N ILE A 111 -3.94 10.35 18.56
CA ILE A 111 -2.87 10.83 19.45
C ILE A 111 -3.23 12.12 20.17
N ASP A 112 -4.02 13.01 19.56
CA ASP A 112 -4.39 14.29 20.15
C ASP A 112 -5.78 14.26 20.78
N VAL A 113 -6.76 13.58 20.16
CA VAL A 113 -8.17 13.62 20.60
C VAL A 113 -8.57 12.42 21.47
N TYR A 114 -8.43 11.18 21.00
CA TYR A 114 -8.96 10.00 21.70
C TYR A 114 -8.17 9.71 22.98
N PRO A 115 -8.76 9.67 24.18
CA PRO A 115 -8.03 9.44 25.45
C PRO A 115 -7.05 8.26 25.45
N SER A 116 -7.43 7.14 24.82
CA SER A 116 -6.60 5.91 24.75
C SER A 116 -5.76 5.79 23.48
N GLY A 117 -5.73 6.83 22.63
CA GLY A 117 -5.28 6.68 21.24
C GLY A 117 -3.81 6.31 21.04
N TYR A 118 -2.89 6.63 21.95
CA TYR A 118 -1.51 6.12 21.89
C TYR A 118 -1.45 4.60 21.93
N TYR A 119 -2.24 3.96 22.80
CA TYR A 119 -2.29 2.50 22.90
C TYR A 119 -3.02 1.88 21.72
N SER A 120 -4.09 2.51 21.24
CA SER A 120 -4.80 2.05 20.05
C SER A 120 -3.91 2.09 18.80
N ALA A 121 -3.17 3.19 18.59
CA ALA A 121 -2.22 3.32 17.48
C ALA A 121 -1.07 2.33 17.61
N ALA A 122 -0.51 2.16 18.82
CA ALA A 122 0.56 1.18 19.06
C ALA A 122 0.09 -0.26 18.81
N LEU A 123 -1.11 -0.62 19.30
CA LEU A 123 -1.71 -1.92 19.07
C LEU A 123 -1.86 -2.20 17.57
N TRP A 124 -2.44 -1.24 16.83
CA TRP A 124 -2.57 -1.34 15.38
C TRP A 124 -1.22 -1.55 14.69
N ASN A 125 -0.22 -0.71 14.98
CA ASN A 125 1.10 -0.77 14.34
C ASN A 125 1.85 -2.07 14.62
N VAL A 126 1.72 -2.64 15.81
CA VAL A 126 2.34 -3.95 16.13
C VAL A 126 1.64 -5.08 15.39
N LEU A 127 0.30 -5.09 15.36
CA LEU A 127 -0.44 -6.13 14.64
C LEU A 127 -0.19 -6.08 13.13
N GLN A 128 -0.12 -4.87 12.55
CA GLN A 128 0.19 -4.68 11.13
C GLN A 128 1.60 -5.17 10.76
N ARG A 129 2.61 -4.87 11.59
CA ARG A 129 4.00 -5.30 11.35
C ARG A 129 4.19 -6.81 11.41
N ASN A 130 3.37 -7.48 12.21
CA ASN A 130 3.44 -8.93 12.41
C ASN A 130 2.46 -9.70 11.50
N ASP A 131 1.76 -9.02 10.59
CA ASP A 131 0.74 -9.59 9.71
C ASP A 131 -0.33 -10.40 10.47
N ASN A 132 -0.78 -9.87 11.62
CA ASN A 132 -1.86 -10.46 12.44
C ASN A 132 -3.24 -10.05 11.91
N ILE A 133 -3.55 -10.50 10.70
CA ILE A 133 -4.73 -10.08 9.91
C ILE A 133 -6.06 -10.26 10.64
N GLU A 134 -6.26 -11.42 11.28
CA GLU A 134 -7.52 -11.71 12.00
C GLU A 134 -7.76 -10.74 13.16
N ASP A 135 -6.72 -10.32 13.86
CA ASP A 135 -6.83 -9.35 14.96
C ASP A 135 -7.07 -7.93 14.42
N LEU A 136 -6.50 -7.57 13.26
CA LEU A 136 -6.79 -6.31 12.58
C LEU A 136 -8.26 -6.22 12.12
N LYS A 137 -8.82 -7.30 11.56
CA LYS A 137 -10.26 -7.36 11.21
C LYS A 137 -11.16 -7.12 12.41
N ILE A 138 -10.82 -7.71 13.55
CA ILE A 138 -11.55 -7.48 14.80
C ILE A 138 -11.48 -5.99 15.18
N LEU A 139 -10.30 -5.38 15.14
CA LEU A 139 -10.15 -3.95 15.46
C LEU A 139 -10.99 -3.05 14.54
N VAL A 140 -11.01 -3.32 13.23
CA VAL A 140 -11.87 -2.60 12.28
C VAL A 140 -13.35 -2.78 12.62
N SER A 141 -13.79 -4.00 12.94
CA SER A 141 -15.19 -4.25 13.33
C SER A 141 -15.61 -3.53 14.62
N MET A 142 -14.64 -3.16 15.46
CA MET A 142 -14.88 -2.41 16.71
C MET A 142 -14.88 -0.89 16.51
N GLN A 143 -14.60 -0.38 15.29
CA GLN A 143 -14.49 1.06 15.02
C GLN A 143 -15.76 1.82 15.42
N ALA A 144 -16.95 1.34 15.03
CA ALA A 144 -18.22 2.01 15.35
C ALA A 144 -18.44 2.15 16.87
N GLN A 145 -18.11 1.10 17.64
CA GLN A 145 -18.19 1.14 19.10
C GLN A 145 -17.17 2.12 19.67
N ASN A 146 -15.95 2.12 19.15
CA ASN A 146 -14.89 3.04 19.59
C ASN A 146 -15.26 4.50 19.30
N ASP A 147 -15.86 4.79 18.15
CA ASP A 147 -16.34 6.12 17.79
C ASP A 147 -17.49 6.58 18.69
N ALA A 148 -18.42 5.69 19.04
CA ALA A 148 -19.48 6.00 19.99
C ALA A 148 -18.93 6.33 21.39
N LEU A 149 -17.94 5.56 21.87
CA LEU A 149 -17.30 5.80 23.16
C LEU A 149 -16.53 7.13 23.22
N ASN A 150 -16.00 7.60 22.09
CA ASN A 150 -15.23 8.83 22.00
C ASN A 150 -16.03 10.01 21.42
N TYR A 151 -17.34 9.86 21.20
CA TYR A 151 -18.16 10.87 20.54
C TYR A 151 -18.04 12.26 21.20
N ASN A 152 -18.26 12.34 22.52
CA ASN A 152 -18.28 13.61 23.24
C ASN A 152 -16.93 14.32 23.23
N VAL A 153 -15.82 13.58 23.39
CA VAL A 153 -14.48 14.18 23.40
C VAL A 153 -14.11 14.70 22.01
N VAL A 154 -14.48 13.98 20.94
CA VAL A 154 -14.28 14.42 19.56
C VAL A 154 -15.10 15.68 19.29
N TYR A 155 -16.40 15.65 19.59
CA TYR A 155 -17.30 16.78 19.39
C TYR A 155 -16.78 18.05 20.08
N GLN A 156 -16.48 17.97 21.39
CA GLN A 156 -16.03 19.13 22.16
C GLN A 156 -14.69 19.65 21.64
N THR A 157 -13.74 18.77 21.33
CA THR A 157 -12.42 19.18 20.84
C THR A 157 -12.53 20.01 19.56
N PHE A 158 -13.34 19.56 18.58
CA PHE A 158 -13.49 20.28 17.33
C PHE A 158 -14.37 21.53 17.49
N TYR A 159 -15.50 21.45 18.20
CA TYR A 159 -16.37 22.60 18.44
C TYR A 159 -15.62 23.75 19.13
N ASP A 160 -14.90 23.45 20.21
CA ASP A 160 -14.09 24.44 20.95
C ASP A 160 -12.98 25.03 20.07
N ALA A 161 -12.30 24.20 19.28
CA ALA A 161 -11.24 24.66 18.38
C ALA A 161 -11.78 25.66 17.34
N LEU A 162 -12.95 25.37 16.76
CA LEU A 162 -13.61 26.22 15.77
C LEU A 162 -14.08 27.54 16.40
N VAL A 163 -14.84 27.48 17.48
CA VAL A 163 -15.38 28.67 18.18
C VAL A 163 -14.25 29.55 18.71
N LYS A 164 -13.25 28.97 19.39
CA LYS A 164 -12.11 29.73 19.93
C LYS A 164 -11.31 30.42 18.83
N SER A 165 -11.09 29.75 17.70
CA SER A 165 -10.35 30.35 16.58
C SER A 165 -11.14 31.49 15.94
N ALA A 166 -12.46 31.35 15.80
CA ALA A 166 -13.33 32.44 15.34
C ALA A 166 -13.33 33.64 16.31
N LEU A 167 -13.48 33.40 17.62
CA LEU A 167 -13.44 34.45 18.65
C LEU A 167 -12.10 35.21 18.69
N ASN A 168 -11.01 34.55 18.33
CA ASN A 168 -9.68 35.17 18.23
C ASN A 168 -9.45 35.92 16.91
N GLY A 169 -10.44 36.03 16.02
CA GLY A 169 -10.29 36.65 14.70
C GLY A 169 -9.52 35.80 13.69
N GLU A 170 -9.34 34.51 13.97
CA GLU A 170 -8.64 33.55 13.10
C GLU A 170 -9.54 32.35 12.72
N PRO A 171 -10.75 32.57 12.17
CA PRO A 171 -11.65 31.47 11.87
C PRO A 171 -11.06 30.54 10.81
N PHE A 172 -11.28 29.24 10.98
CA PHE A 172 -11.01 28.26 9.94
C PHE A 172 -11.99 28.40 8.79
N THR A 173 -11.58 27.99 7.60
CA THR A 173 -12.41 28.04 6.38
C THR A 173 -13.02 26.69 6.04
N GLU A 174 -12.40 25.60 6.49
CA GLU A 174 -12.82 24.23 6.22
C GLU A 174 -12.10 23.25 7.16
N ILE A 175 -12.61 22.02 7.24
CA ILE A 175 -11.89 20.89 7.82
C ILE A 175 -11.45 19.96 6.69
N VAL A 176 -10.19 19.55 6.68
CA VAL A 176 -9.64 18.58 5.73
C VAL A 176 -9.26 17.32 6.50
N SER A 177 -9.86 16.19 6.17
CA SER A 177 -9.70 14.92 6.89
C SER A 177 -9.26 13.80 5.94
N THR A 178 -8.33 12.96 6.39
CA THR A 178 -7.90 11.72 5.69
C THR A 178 -8.35 10.45 6.40
N GLN A 179 -9.19 10.56 7.43
CA GLN A 179 -9.51 9.45 8.34
C GLN A 179 -11.02 9.30 8.52
N ALA A 180 -11.50 8.07 8.74
CA ALA A 180 -12.94 7.75 8.84
C ALA A 180 -13.46 7.60 10.27
N MET A 181 -12.65 7.86 11.29
CA MET A 181 -13.02 7.75 12.70
C MET A 181 -13.64 9.06 13.23
N GLY A 182 -14.64 8.96 14.10
CA GLY A 182 -15.22 10.13 14.76
C GLY A 182 -15.98 11.09 13.83
N LEU A 183 -16.29 10.67 12.59
CA LEU A 183 -16.92 11.52 11.58
C LEU A 183 -18.25 12.13 12.06
N LYS A 184 -19.12 11.33 12.72
CA LYS A 184 -20.39 11.81 13.27
C LYS A 184 -20.22 12.97 14.27
N ALA A 185 -19.27 12.83 15.19
CA ALA A 185 -18.99 13.86 16.18
C ALA A 185 -18.41 15.12 15.54
N MET A 186 -17.56 14.96 14.51
CA MET A 186 -17.02 16.08 13.74
C MET A 186 -18.10 16.80 12.92
N CYS A 187 -19.03 16.08 12.27
CA CYS A 187 -20.18 16.69 11.59
C CYS A 187 -21.06 17.46 12.58
N ALA A 188 -21.37 16.88 13.75
CA ALA A 188 -22.14 17.59 14.78
C ALA A 188 -21.45 18.88 15.24
N ALA A 189 -20.12 18.85 15.43
CA ALA A 189 -19.36 20.04 15.79
C ALA A 189 -19.41 21.13 14.69
N VAL A 190 -19.31 20.74 13.41
CA VAL A 190 -19.43 21.65 12.26
C VAL A 190 -20.82 22.27 12.17
N ARG A 191 -21.87 21.44 12.30
CA ARG A 191 -23.27 21.91 12.29
C ARG A 191 -23.50 22.96 13.37
N ASP A 192 -23.15 22.64 14.60
CA ASP A 192 -23.41 23.50 15.75
C ASP A 192 -22.54 24.77 15.70
N TYR A 193 -21.31 24.68 15.19
CA TYR A 193 -20.48 25.85 14.91
C TYR A 193 -21.09 26.77 13.86
N ASN A 194 -21.59 26.22 12.75
CA ASN A 194 -22.26 26.99 11.70
C ASN A 194 -23.53 27.66 12.24
N GLN A 195 -24.30 26.98 13.09
CA GLN A 195 -25.44 27.56 13.79
C GLN A 195 -25.01 28.68 14.76
N TRP A 196 -23.90 28.49 15.49
CA TRP A 196 -23.34 29.50 16.37
C TRP A 196 -22.91 30.77 15.62
N ILE A 197 -22.37 30.66 14.40
CA ILE A 197 -22.06 31.82 13.54
C ILE A 197 -23.31 32.68 13.30
N GLU A 198 -24.43 32.02 13.02
CA GLU A 198 -25.67 32.72 12.71
C GLU A 198 -26.29 33.39 13.94
N GLN A 199 -26.29 32.69 15.07
CA GLN A 199 -27.08 33.05 16.25
C GLN A 199 -26.31 33.84 17.30
N SER A 200 -25.01 33.58 17.47
CA SER A 200 -24.24 33.95 18.66
C SER A 200 -22.89 34.62 18.38
N CYS A 201 -22.37 34.53 17.15
CA CYS A 201 -21.09 35.16 16.80
C CYS A 201 -21.16 36.69 16.91
N PRO A 202 -20.19 37.35 17.58
CA PRO A 202 -20.15 38.80 17.69
C PRO A 202 -20.22 39.48 16.31
N LYS A 203 -21.07 40.51 16.19
CA LYS A 203 -21.33 41.19 14.90
C LYS A 203 -20.07 41.64 14.15
N HIS A 204 -19.05 42.09 14.88
CA HIS A 204 -17.78 42.53 14.30
C HIS A 204 -16.93 41.39 13.73
N LEU A 205 -17.13 40.15 14.19
CA LEU A 205 -16.45 38.95 13.70
C LEU A 205 -17.27 38.16 12.67
N LYS A 206 -18.61 38.32 12.69
CA LYS A 206 -19.52 37.55 11.83
C LYS A 206 -19.19 37.68 10.34
N HIS A 207 -18.83 38.87 9.87
CA HIS A 207 -18.44 39.08 8.47
C HIS A 207 -17.11 38.44 8.07
N GLN A 208 -16.28 38.08 9.05
CA GLN A 208 -14.96 37.46 8.85
C GLN A 208 -15.00 35.94 9.10
N THR A 209 -16.11 35.40 9.59
CA THR A 209 -16.26 34.02 10.05
C THR A 209 -17.17 33.26 9.10
N PRO A 210 -16.63 32.57 8.08
CA PRO A 210 -17.45 31.82 7.13
C PRO A 210 -17.99 30.53 7.77
N PRO A 211 -19.17 30.04 7.33
CA PRO A 211 -19.57 28.67 7.60
C PRO A 211 -18.58 27.71 6.94
N ILE A 212 -18.32 26.58 7.59
CA ILE A 212 -17.34 25.60 7.15
C ILE A 212 -17.99 24.29 6.72
N HIS A 213 -17.23 23.48 6.00
CA HIS A 213 -17.60 22.14 5.58
C HIS A 213 -16.38 21.21 5.70
N ILE A 214 -16.61 19.90 5.55
CA ILE A 214 -15.59 18.87 5.68
C ILE A 214 -15.19 18.40 4.28
N LYS A 215 -13.90 18.42 3.97
CA LYS A 215 -13.31 17.73 2.82
C LYS A 215 -12.71 16.41 3.29
N GLN A 216 -13.36 15.30 2.97
CA GLN A 216 -12.90 13.97 3.34
C GLN A 216 -12.19 13.32 2.15
N TYR A 217 -10.88 13.10 2.31
CA TYR A 217 -10.04 12.38 1.35
C TYR A 217 -9.95 10.90 1.72
N LEU A 218 -10.18 10.03 0.74
CA LEU A 218 -9.99 8.60 0.88
C LEU A 218 -8.52 8.24 0.68
N THR A 219 -7.93 7.51 1.63
CA THR A 219 -6.52 7.09 1.58
C THR A 219 -6.33 5.70 0.98
N ASP A 220 -7.44 5.02 0.70
CA ASP A 220 -7.52 3.78 -0.09
C ASP A 220 -8.20 4.09 -1.44
N ILE A 221 -8.03 3.21 -2.42
CA ILE A 221 -8.78 3.31 -3.67
C ILE A 221 -10.24 3.01 -3.37
N ALA A 222 -11.15 3.82 -3.91
CA ALA A 222 -12.58 3.58 -3.80
C ALA A 222 -12.93 2.30 -4.59
N THR A 223 -13.06 1.20 -3.86
CA THR A 223 -13.42 -0.12 -4.36
C THR A 223 -14.49 -0.73 -3.47
N VAL A 224 -15.13 -1.81 -3.93
CA VAL A 224 -16.09 -2.58 -3.11
C VAL A 224 -15.42 -3.16 -1.85
N GLY A 225 -14.10 -3.37 -1.86
CA GLY A 225 -13.36 -3.88 -0.71
C GLY A 225 -13.07 -2.84 0.38
N ALA A 226 -13.20 -1.53 0.08
CA ALA A 226 -12.89 -0.41 0.99
C ALA A 226 -13.99 -0.14 2.04
N VAL A 227 -14.55 -1.21 2.60
CA VAL A 227 -15.69 -1.18 3.52
C VAL A 227 -15.40 -0.36 4.78
N HIS A 228 -14.18 -0.37 5.29
CA HIS A 228 -13.77 0.38 6.49
C HIS A 228 -13.88 1.90 6.32
N PHE A 229 -13.85 2.40 5.08
CA PHE A 229 -14.11 3.81 4.77
C PHE A 229 -15.58 4.08 4.50
N PHE A 230 -16.21 3.24 3.66
CA PHE A 230 -17.59 3.49 3.20
C PHE A 230 -18.66 3.15 4.23
N GLU A 231 -18.42 2.20 5.14
CA GLU A 231 -19.36 1.85 6.19
C GLU A 231 -19.56 2.99 7.20
N PRO A 232 -18.51 3.65 7.74
CA PRO A 232 -18.71 4.86 8.54
C PRO A 232 -19.46 5.97 7.79
N LEU A 233 -19.17 6.16 6.50
CA LEU A 233 -19.81 7.17 5.66
C LEU A 233 -21.29 6.87 5.37
N SER A 234 -21.65 5.60 5.16
CA SER A 234 -23.02 5.20 4.86
C SER A 234 -23.95 5.41 6.06
N HIS A 235 -23.41 5.27 7.28
CA HIS A 235 -24.11 5.49 8.55
C HIS A 235 -24.33 6.96 8.92
N LEU A 236 -23.80 7.91 8.15
CA LEU A 236 -24.11 9.33 8.29
C LEU A 236 -25.55 9.63 7.81
N SER A 237 -26.24 10.49 8.53
CA SER A 237 -27.51 11.08 8.11
C SER A 237 -27.34 12.00 6.90
N ASP A 238 -28.44 12.31 6.20
CA ASP A 238 -28.39 13.20 5.03
C ASP A 238 -27.89 14.61 5.40
N ASP A 239 -28.25 15.12 6.60
CA ASP A 239 -27.72 16.39 7.11
C ASP A 239 -26.19 16.34 7.29
N GLU A 240 -25.67 15.29 7.94
CA GLU A 240 -24.24 15.08 8.14
C GLU A 240 -23.49 14.91 6.81
N LYS A 241 -24.07 14.20 5.83
CA LYS A 241 -23.50 14.04 4.48
C LYS A 241 -23.46 15.37 3.73
N SER A 242 -24.50 16.20 3.86
CA SER A 242 -24.59 17.51 3.19
C SER A 242 -23.49 18.50 3.62
N GLN A 243 -22.85 18.23 4.76
CA GLN A 243 -21.71 19.00 5.27
C GLN A 243 -20.36 18.52 4.73
N MET A 244 -20.34 17.43 3.95
CA MET A 244 -19.11 16.74 3.54
C MET A 244 -18.96 16.64 2.02
N SER A 245 -17.77 16.99 1.55
CA SER A 245 -17.30 16.77 0.20
C SER A 245 -16.33 15.57 0.20
N LEU A 246 -16.63 14.54 -0.60
CA LEU A 246 -15.78 13.36 -0.73
C LEU A 246 -14.77 13.54 -1.87
N TYR A 247 -13.55 13.06 -1.64
CA TYR A 247 -12.44 13.10 -2.57
C TYR A 247 -11.72 11.75 -2.59
N GLY A 248 -11.48 11.16 -3.76
CA GLY A 248 -10.81 9.88 -3.85
C GLY A 248 -10.60 9.37 -5.26
N VAL A 249 -9.59 8.52 -5.42
CA VAL A 249 -9.32 7.78 -6.66
C VAL A 249 -10.29 6.60 -6.77
N GLY A 250 -10.86 6.37 -7.96
CA GLY A 250 -11.80 5.27 -8.20
C GLY A 250 -13.24 5.54 -7.74
N LEU A 251 -13.59 6.78 -7.39
CA LEU A 251 -14.96 7.15 -7.01
C LEU A 251 -15.89 7.17 -8.24
N THR A 252 -16.36 5.99 -8.64
CA THR A 252 -17.32 5.84 -9.74
C THR A 252 -18.76 5.78 -9.24
N ASN A 253 -19.72 5.98 -10.15
CA ASN A 253 -21.14 5.85 -9.84
C ASN A 253 -21.50 4.45 -9.35
N GLU A 254 -20.87 3.40 -9.89
CA GLU A 254 -21.08 2.01 -9.48
C GLU A 254 -20.68 1.79 -8.02
N ILE A 255 -19.50 2.31 -7.62
CA ILE A 255 -19.02 2.23 -6.24
C ILE A 255 -19.95 3.02 -5.30
N MET A 256 -20.35 4.22 -5.68
CA MET A 256 -21.26 5.03 -4.85
C MET A 256 -22.65 4.37 -4.74
N GLN A 257 -23.19 3.81 -5.82
CA GLN A 257 -24.43 3.04 -5.76
C GLN A 257 -24.29 1.80 -4.87
N HIS A 258 -23.15 1.12 -4.87
CA HIS A 258 -22.93 -0.05 -4.02
C HIS A 258 -23.16 0.26 -2.53
N PHE A 259 -22.61 1.37 -2.04
CA PHE A 259 -22.63 1.72 -0.61
C PHE A 259 -23.80 2.62 -0.19
N PHE A 260 -24.39 3.39 -1.10
CA PHE A 260 -25.41 4.42 -0.77
C PHE A 260 -26.78 4.19 -1.43
N LYS A 261 -27.15 2.93 -1.69
CA LYS A 261 -28.37 2.48 -2.42
C LYS A 261 -29.68 3.17 -2.03
N ASN A 262 -29.84 3.57 -0.78
CA ASN A 262 -31.09 4.09 -0.22
C ASN A 262 -31.19 5.63 -0.22
N THR A 263 -30.18 6.32 -0.75
CA THR A 263 -30.23 7.78 -0.89
C THR A 263 -31.03 8.13 -2.14
N LYS A 264 -31.92 9.14 -2.06
CA LYS A 264 -32.65 9.65 -3.23
C LYS A 264 -31.62 9.92 -4.33
N GLN A 265 -31.83 9.34 -5.52
CA GLN A 265 -30.94 9.44 -6.70
C GLN A 265 -30.68 10.91 -7.04
N THR A 266 -29.69 11.46 -6.38
CA THR A 266 -29.08 12.76 -6.63
C THR A 266 -27.65 12.44 -6.98
N ASN A 267 -27.05 13.19 -7.91
CA ASN A 267 -25.68 12.95 -8.36
C ASN A 267 -24.63 13.00 -7.22
N SER A 268 -25.03 13.42 -6.01
CA SER A 268 -24.16 13.50 -4.84
C SER A 268 -24.49 12.50 -3.72
N TYR A 269 -25.50 11.64 -3.84
CA TYR A 269 -25.85 10.63 -2.80
C TYR A 269 -26.02 11.24 -1.40
N GLY A 270 -26.56 12.46 -1.33
CA GLY A 270 -26.70 13.24 -0.09
C GLY A 270 -25.44 13.98 0.37
N PHE A 271 -24.27 13.72 -0.24
CA PHE A 271 -23.07 14.50 0.03
C PHE A 271 -23.14 15.91 -0.56
N ARG A 272 -22.33 16.84 -0.03
CA ARG A 272 -22.16 18.18 -0.62
C ARG A 272 -21.65 18.09 -2.05
N SER A 273 -20.66 17.23 -2.27
CA SER A 273 -20.07 16.95 -3.58
C SER A 273 -19.28 15.64 -3.52
N ILE A 274 -19.18 14.94 -4.64
CA ILE A 274 -18.29 13.79 -4.82
C ILE A 274 -17.29 14.16 -5.91
N ASN A 275 -16.01 14.06 -5.60
CA ASN A 275 -14.92 14.48 -6.47
C ASN A 275 -14.01 13.27 -6.73
N ALA A 276 -14.21 12.62 -7.87
CA ALA A 276 -13.27 11.64 -8.37
C ALA A 276 -11.95 12.35 -8.72
N ILE A 277 -10.84 11.81 -8.25
CA ILE A 277 -9.51 12.37 -8.50
C ILE A 277 -8.73 11.42 -9.41
N GLU A 278 -8.16 11.98 -10.47
CA GLU A 278 -7.20 11.26 -11.31
C GLU A 278 -5.93 10.93 -10.50
N PRO A 279 -5.35 9.72 -10.62
CA PRO A 279 -4.22 9.31 -9.80
C PRO A 279 -3.03 10.26 -9.83
N GLU A 280 -2.67 10.80 -10.99
CA GLU A 280 -1.55 11.74 -11.17
C GLU A 280 -1.75 13.10 -10.48
N ASN A 281 -3.00 13.46 -10.18
CA ASN A 281 -3.38 14.73 -9.56
C ASN A 281 -3.79 14.56 -8.10
N ASN A 282 -3.57 13.37 -7.52
CA ASN A 282 -4.03 13.02 -6.20
C ASN A 282 -3.25 13.77 -5.10
N PRO A 283 -3.88 14.70 -4.35
CA PRO A 283 -3.19 15.49 -3.34
C PRO A 283 -2.82 14.67 -2.10
N THR A 284 -3.35 13.46 -1.91
CA THR A 284 -2.90 12.57 -0.82
C THR A 284 -1.50 12.00 -1.10
N VAL A 285 -1.09 11.93 -2.37
CA VAL A 285 0.23 11.43 -2.74
C VAL A 285 1.28 12.48 -2.43
N ARG A 286 2.38 12.04 -1.80
CA ARG A 286 3.49 12.92 -1.44
C ARG A 286 4.15 13.48 -2.72
N PRO A 287 4.49 14.79 -2.78
CA PRO A 287 4.89 15.43 -4.03
C PRO A 287 6.10 14.81 -4.74
N GLY A 288 7.01 14.17 -4.02
CA GLY A 288 8.16 13.50 -4.61
C GLY A 288 7.79 12.41 -5.62
N PHE A 289 6.64 11.75 -5.47
CA PHE A 289 6.19 10.68 -6.36
C PHE A 289 5.67 11.18 -7.72
N SER A 290 5.22 12.43 -7.80
CA SER A 290 4.75 13.06 -9.04
C SER A 290 5.75 14.05 -9.64
N ASP A 291 6.93 14.21 -9.03
CA ASP A 291 7.95 15.16 -9.46
C ASP A 291 8.91 14.52 -10.46
N ARG A 292 8.87 15.01 -11.71
CA ARG A 292 9.73 14.56 -12.82
C ARG A 292 11.23 14.66 -12.54
N ARG A 293 11.67 15.47 -11.58
CA ARG A 293 13.10 15.56 -11.18
C ARG A 293 13.60 14.25 -10.58
N TYR A 294 12.72 13.49 -9.95
CA TYR A 294 13.02 12.22 -9.32
C TYR A 294 12.59 11.02 -10.16
N ASP A 295 12.16 11.25 -11.41
CA ASP A 295 11.79 10.18 -12.33
C ASP A 295 13.01 9.68 -13.12
N PHE A 296 13.32 8.39 -12.93
CA PHE A 296 14.37 7.66 -13.62
C PHE A 296 13.85 6.57 -14.57
N SER A 297 12.53 6.49 -14.78
CA SER A 297 11.89 5.45 -15.61
C SER A 297 12.42 5.42 -17.04
N GLN A 298 12.76 6.58 -17.62
CA GLN A 298 13.27 6.72 -18.99
C GLN A 298 14.81 6.79 -19.08
N LYS A 299 15.54 6.59 -17.97
CA LYS A 299 17.00 6.81 -17.90
C LYS A 299 17.82 5.51 -17.78
N LYS A 300 17.21 4.35 -18.03
CA LYS A 300 17.83 3.02 -17.79
C LYS A 300 19.06 2.74 -18.65
N THR A 301 19.16 3.34 -19.84
CA THR A 301 20.26 3.14 -20.80
C THR A 301 21.48 4.02 -20.55
N LYS A 302 21.50 4.78 -19.45
CA LYS A 302 22.60 5.67 -19.06
C LYS A 302 23.04 5.35 -17.63
N ASP A 303 24.25 5.75 -17.30
CA ASP A 303 24.71 5.73 -15.91
C ASP A 303 23.82 6.66 -15.06
N ARG A 304 23.46 6.20 -13.87
CA ARG A 304 22.56 6.88 -12.93
C ARG A 304 23.19 6.92 -11.55
N GLU A 305 23.10 8.06 -10.89
CA GLU A 305 23.40 8.20 -9.47
C GLU A 305 22.15 8.64 -8.72
N ILE A 306 21.70 7.82 -7.77
CA ILE A 306 20.48 8.04 -7.01
C ILE A 306 20.87 8.34 -5.57
N LYS A 307 20.51 9.53 -5.09
CA LYS A 307 20.79 9.95 -3.71
C LYS A 307 19.97 9.11 -2.73
N ILE A 308 20.57 8.68 -1.63
CA ILE A 308 19.89 7.97 -0.54
C ILE A 308 19.87 8.78 0.77
N GLY A 309 18.90 8.51 1.62
CA GLY A 309 18.75 9.11 2.95
C GLY A 309 19.77 8.59 3.95
N GLY A 310 20.08 9.40 4.97
CA GLY A 310 21.02 9.06 6.05
C GLY A 310 22.48 9.53 5.84
N GLY A 311 22.76 10.32 4.80
CA GLY A 311 24.09 10.91 4.54
C GLY A 311 24.26 11.38 3.08
N ASP A 312 25.51 11.52 2.63
CA ASP A 312 25.87 11.80 1.22
C ASP A 312 26.03 10.51 0.38
N GLY A 313 25.29 9.46 0.73
CA GLY A 313 25.32 8.19 0.02
C GLY A 313 24.62 8.25 -1.34
N PHE A 314 25.09 7.41 -2.27
CA PHE A 314 24.48 7.24 -3.58
C PHE A 314 24.40 5.76 -3.98
N ILE A 315 23.30 5.38 -4.64
CA ILE A 315 23.26 4.17 -5.45
C ILE A 315 23.78 4.55 -6.83
N LYS A 316 24.89 3.94 -7.23
CA LYS A 316 25.46 4.10 -8.56
C LYS A 316 25.00 2.93 -9.42
N LEU A 317 24.33 3.22 -10.52
CA LEU A 317 23.89 2.24 -11.50
C LEU A 317 24.60 2.50 -12.84
N GLN A 318 25.21 1.48 -13.42
CA GLN A 318 25.71 1.56 -14.79
C GLN A 318 24.55 1.52 -15.79
N ALA A 319 24.80 1.95 -17.02
CA ALA A 319 23.87 1.77 -18.13
C ALA A 319 23.42 0.30 -18.25
N ASN A 320 22.09 0.11 -18.30
CA ASN A 320 21.41 -1.20 -18.35
C ASN A 320 21.57 -2.09 -17.11
N GLU A 321 22.22 -1.61 -16.04
CA GLU A 321 22.26 -2.32 -14.76
C GLU A 321 20.85 -2.37 -14.16
N ARG A 322 20.39 -3.59 -13.84
CA ARG A 322 19.04 -3.86 -13.35
C ARG A 322 18.97 -3.75 -11.85
N LEU A 323 18.04 -2.92 -11.39
CA LEU A 323 17.79 -2.70 -9.96
C LEU A 323 16.45 -3.30 -9.55
N ALA A 324 16.42 -4.05 -8.46
CA ALA A 324 15.19 -4.32 -7.72
C ALA A 324 15.08 -3.40 -6.50
N SER A 325 13.84 -3.04 -6.14
CA SER A 325 13.54 -2.35 -4.89
C SER A 325 12.43 -3.06 -4.13
N VAL A 326 12.66 -3.36 -2.85
CA VAL A 326 11.71 -4.05 -1.97
C VAL A 326 11.28 -3.12 -0.84
N MET A 327 10.01 -2.70 -0.85
CA MET A 327 9.40 -1.83 0.16
C MET A 327 8.08 -2.41 0.67
N LEU A 328 8.13 -3.23 1.72
CA LEU A 328 6.95 -3.88 2.28
C LEU A 328 6.20 -3.03 3.33
N GLY A 329 6.40 -1.71 3.33
CA GLY A 329 5.74 -0.76 4.24
C GLY A 329 6.73 0.12 5.02
N SER A 330 6.19 1.01 5.85
CA SER A 330 6.99 1.92 6.68
C SER A 330 7.76 1.23 7.81
N GLN A 331 7.39 -0.02 8.13
CA GLN A 331 8.02 -0.88 9.12
C GLN A 331 8.39 -2.20 8.45
N ALA A 332 9.51 -2.24 7.73
CA ALA A 332 9.94 -3.42 6.97
C ALA A 332 10.10 -4.64 7.89
N GLY A 333 9.42 -5.74 7.54
CA GLY A 333 9.52 -7.03 8.22
C GLY A 333 10.61 -7.94 7.63
N LEU A 334 10.83 -9.10 8.25
CA LEU A 334 11.82 -10.10 7.82
C LEU A 334 11.57 -10.61 6.39
N GLU A 335 10.31 -10.74 5.98
CA GLU A 335 9.92 -11.18 4.62
C GLU A 335 10.51 -10.28 3.51
N SER A 336 10.94 -9.05 3.83
CA SER A 336 11.62 -8.16 2.86
C SER A 336 12.93 -8.75 2.36
N ALA A 337 13.66 -9.47 3.23
CA ALA A 337 14.93 -10.10 2.88
C ALA A 337 14.76 -11.44 2.16
N GLU A 338 13.60 -12.09 2.27
CA GLU A 338 13.30 -13.35 1.58
C GLU A 338 13.27 -13.19 0.05
N TYR A 339 13.08 -11.97 -0.45
CA TYR A 339 13.19 -11.65 -1.88
C TYR A 339 14.64 -11.58 -2.39
N ILE A 340 15.65 -11.48 -1.53
CA ILE A 340 17.05 -11.24 -1.95
C ILE A 340 17.56 -12.38 -2.83
N LEU A 341 17.45 -13.62 -2.32
CA LEU A 341 17.92 -14.81 -3.04
C LEU A 341 17.23 -14.95 -4.40
N PRO A 342 15.89 -15.06 -4.50
CA PRO A 342 15.23 -15.31 -5.79
C PRO A 342 15.37 -14.14 -6.80
N LEU A 343 15.71 -12.92 -6.36
CA LEU A 343 15.97 -11.78 -7.25
C LEU A 343 17.42 -11.71 -7.74
N LEU A 344 18.40 -12.19 -6.95
CA LEU A 344 19.81 -12.27 -7.36
C LEU A 344 20.13 -13.58 -8.09
N GLU A 345 19.49 -14.67 -7.67
CA GLU A 345 19.55 -15.97 -8.35
C GLU A 345 19.01 -15.83 -9.77
N ASN A 346 19.60 -16.58 -10.70
CA ASN A 346 19.31 -16.49 -12.15
C ASN A 346 19.60 -15.12 -12.79
N SER A 347 20.32 -14.23 -12.08
CA SER A 347 20.69 -12.90 -12.57
C SER A 347 19.48 -12.10 -13.07
N HIS A 348 18.36 -12.13 -12.36
CA HIS A 348 17.21 -11.28 -12.69
C HIS A 348 17.52 -9.80 -12.45
N CYS A 349 18.29 -9.52 -11.40
CA CYS A 349 18.75 -8.18 -11.03
C CYS A 349 20.24 -8.17 -10.72
N ASP A 350 20.88 -7.03 -10.97
CA ASP A 350 22.29 -6.81 -10.66
C ASP A 350 22.47 -6.25 -9.25
N LYS A 351 21.51 -5.43 -8.78
CA LYS A 351 21.46 -4.85 -7.44
C LYS A 351 20.05 -4.92 -6.85
N ILE A 352 19.97 -4.91 -5.52
CA ILE A 352 18.70 -4.89 -4.77
C ILE A 352 18.76 -3.83 -3.67
N ALA A 353 17.79 -2.93 -3.64
CA ALA A 353 17.57 -1.96 -2.58
C ALA A 353 16.48 -2.45 -1.60
N ILE A 354 16.83 -2.63 -0.33
CA ILE A 354 15.90 -3.06 0.72
C ILE A 354 15.57 -1.89 1.66
N PHE A 355 14.32 -1.41 1.60
CA PHE A 355 13.86 -0.31 2.43
C PHE A 355 13.73 -0.71 3.91
N GLY A 356 14.14 0.17 4.81
CA GLY A 356 14.00 -0.03 6.26
C GLY A 356 15.00 -0.99 6.90
N ALA A 357 15.88 -1.61 6.11
CA ALA A 357 16.91 -2.53 6.60
C ALA A 357 17.80 -1.92 7.69
N LEU A 358 18.27 -0.67 7.52
CA LEU A 358 19.13 -0.03 8.53
C LEU A 358 18.36 0.42 9.79
N SER A 359 17.03 0.49 9.71
CA SER A 359 16.18 0.90 10.84
C SER A 359 15.64 -0.29 11.65
N ASN A 360 15.80 -1.51 11.14
CA ASN A 360 15.33 -2.74 11.76
C ASN A 360 16.50 -3.71 11.98
N GLU A 361 16.97 -3.79 13.22
CA GLU A 361 18.12 -4.62 13.59
C GLU A 361 17.93 -6.11 13.26
N SER A 362 16.70 -6.63 13.38
CA SER A 362 16.42 -8.04 13.06
C SER A 362 16.54 -8.30 11.55
N LEU A 363 16.03 -7.37 10.74
CA LEU A 363 16.14 -7.45 9.28
C LEU A 363 17.59 -7.29 8.83
N LYS A 364 18.30 -6.30 9.40
CA LYS A 364 19.73 -6.08 9.14
C LYS A 364 20.56 -7.34 9.39
N LYS A 365 20.43 -7.96 10.57
CA LYS A 365 21.16 -9.20 10.90
C LYS A 365 20.84 -10.34 9.95
N HIS A 366 19.58 -10.45 9.52
CA HIS A 366 19.20 -11.48 8.57
C HIS A 366 19.85 -11.26 7.19
N ILE A 367 19.92 -10.01 6.72
CA ILE A 367 20.62 -9.64 5.49
C ILE A 367 22.14 -9.89 5.63
N GLU A 368 22.74 -9.53 6.75
CA GLU A 368 24.15 -9.80 7.04
C GLU A 368 24.46 -11.30 6.98
N SER A 369 23.59 -12.14 7.55
CA SER A 369 23.72 -13.60 7.46
C SER A 369 23.61 -14.12 6.02
N ILE A 370 22.75 -13.52 5.17
CA ILE A 370 22.70 -13.85 3.74
C ILE A 370 24.03 -13.48 3.07
N CYS A 371 24.59 -12.31 3.37
CA CYS A 371 25.89 -11.87 2.83
C CYS A 371 27.06 -12.75 3.30
N GLU A 372 27.03 -13.25 4.53
CA GLU A 372 28.03 -14.20 5.06
C GLU A 372 27.97 -15.55 4.32
N ASN A 373 26.75 -16.05 4.05
CA ASN A 373 26.54 -17.31 3.33
C ASN A 373 26.77 -17.17 1.82
N HIS A 374 26.60 -15.95 1.26
CA HIS A 374 26.80 -15.64 -0.15
C HIS A 374 27.66 -14.36 -0.32
N PRO A 375 28.99 -14.45 -0.13
CA PRO A 375 29.87 -13.26 -0.14
C PRO A 375 29.83 -12.44 -1.43
N ASN A 376 29.52 -13.08 -2.56
CA ASN A 376 29.35 -12.43 -3.86
C ASN A 376 28.09 -11.55 -3.96
N TYR A 377 27.15 -11.65 -3.02
CA TYR A 377 25.94 -10.81 -2.97
C TYR A 377 26.13 -9.54 -2.13
N ALA A 378 27.16 -9.47 -1.27
CA ALA A 378 27.37 -8.36 -0.37
C ALA A 378 27.48 -6.99 -1.08
N SER A 379 28.10 -6.95 -2.27
CA SER A 379 28.20 -5.73 -3.09
C SER A 379 26.93 -5.40 -3.91
N LYS A 380 25.99 -6.35 -4.00
CA LYS A 380 24.74 -6.23 -4.76
C LYS A 380 23.56 -5.79 -3.89
N ILE A 381 23.63 -6.01 -2.57
CA ILE A 381 22.56 -5.69 -1.64
C ILE A 381 22.80 -4.31 -1.03
N ILE A 382 21.84 -3.41 -1.21
CA ILE A 382 21.83 -2.03 -0.70
C ILE A 382 20.82 -1.96 0.44
N MET A 383 21.31 -1.97 1.67
CA MET A 383 20.48 -1.75 2.85
C MET A 383 20.15 -0.27 3.02
N LEU A 384 18.87 0.08 3.00
CA LEU A 384 18.42 1.47 3.13
C LEU A 384 17.88 1.77 4.53
N GLY A 385 18.19 2.97 5.02
CA GLY A 385 17.54 3.58 6.20
C GLY A 385 16.29 4.37 5.82
N PRO A 386 15.83 5.29 6.67
CA PRO A 386 14.70 6.17 6.37
C PRO A 386 14.96 7.00 5.11
N GLN A 387 14.01 6.98 4.17
CA GLN A 387 14.05 7.73 2.91
C GLN A 387 12.91 8.76 2.88
N ASN A 388 13.16 9.93 2.28
CA ASN A 388 12.07 10.85 1.95
C ASN A 388 11.37 10.43 0.64
N ASP A 389 10.26 11.09 0.31
CA ASP A 389 9.46 10.80 -0.88
C ASP A 389 10.25 10.93 -2.20
N ALA A 390 11.08 11.97 -2.33
CA ALA A 390 11.95 12.16 -3.50
C ALA A 390 12.92 10.99 -3.71
N GLN A 391 13.53 10.49 -2.63
CA GLN A 391 14.47 9.37 -2.67
C GLN A 391 13.75 8.05 -2.97
N ILE A 392 12.58 7.82 -2.34
CA ILE A 392 11.77 6.63 -2.62
C ILE A 392 11.37 6.60 -4.10
N SER A 393 10.84 7.71 -4.63
CA SER A 393 10.44 7.81 -6.04
C SER A 393 11.62 7.61 -6.99
N ALA A 394 12.78 8.20 -6.70
CA ALA A 394 13.98 8.03 -7.52
C ALA A 394 14.47 6.57 -7.56
N ILE A 395 14.44 5.88 -6.43
CA ILE A 395 14.79 4.46 -6.36
C ILE A 395 13.76 3.63 -7.13
N MET A 396 12.47 3.79 -6.85
CA MET A 396 11.40 2.99 -7.44
C MET A 396 11.30 3.18 -8.96
N THR A 397 11.39 4.41 -9.47
CA THR A 397 11.33 4.67 -10.92
C THR A 397 12.59 4.20 -11.65
N ALA A 398 13.74 4.13 -10.97
CA ALA A 398 14.96 3.57 -11.53
C ALA A 398 14.94 2.03 -11.58
N SER A 399 14.18 1.38 -10.71
CA SER A 399 14.08 -0.08 -10.63
C SER A 399 13.44 -0.72 -11.86
N ASP A 400 13.93 -1.90 -12.21
CA ASP A 400 13.30 -2.83 -13.15
C ASP A 400 12.26 -3.70 -12.47
N VAL A 401 12.44 -3.95 -11.17
CA VAL A 401 11.53 -4.73 -10.33
C VAL A 401 11.20 -3.92 -9.07
N VAL A 402 9.92 -3.67 -8.83
CA VAL A 402 9.43 -3.06 -7.59
C VAL A 402 8.59 -4.09 -6.86
N VAL A 403 8.97 -4.43 -5.63
CA VAL A 403 8.14 -5.25 -4.74
C VAL A 403 7.60 -4.34 -3.66
N THR A 404 6.27 -4.23 -3.57
CA THR A 404 5.57 -3.37 -2.60
C THR A 404 4.37 -4.09 -1.99
N ARG A 405 3.82 -3.56 -0.90
CA ARG A 405 2.49 -3.98 -0.42
C ARG A 405 1.36 -3.22 -1.13
N SER A 406 0.15 -3.76 -1.05
CA SER A 406 -1.08 -3.18 -1.62
C SER A 406 -1.88 -2.31 -0.64
N GLY A 407 -1.21 -1.71 0.35
CA GLY A 407 -1.83 -0.71 1.23
C GLY A 407 -2.29 0.52 0.42
N GLY A 408 -3.35 1.20 0.88
CA GLY A 408 -4.00 2.28 0.12
C GLY A 408 -3.06 3.34 -0.44
N LEU A 409 -2.28 3.98 0.43
CA LEU A 409 -1.34 5.02 -0.03
C LEU A 409 -0.20 4.43 -0.88
N SER A 410 0.29 3.23 -0.58
CA SER A 410 1.31 2.58 -1.40
C SER A 410 0.83 2.38 -2.84
N VAL A 411 -0.41 1.94 -3.02
CA VAL A 411 -1.03 1.80 -4.35
C VAL A 411 -1.24 3.16 -5.00
N GLN A 412 -1.78 4.14 -4.28
CA GLN A 412 -1.96 5.50 -4.82
C GLN A 412 -0.61 6.13 -5.27
N GLU A 413 0.47 5.88 -4.53
CA GLU A 413 1.83 6.30 -4.89
C GLU A 413 2.33 5.60 -6.17
N GLN A 414 2.08 4.30 -6.35
CA GLN A 414 2.39 3.62 -7.61
C GLN A 414 1.56 4.17 -8.78
N LEU A 415 0.25 4.38 -8.60
CA LEU A 415 -0.61 4.92 -9.66
C LEU A 415 -0.19 6.32 -10.12
N ALA A 416 0.37 7.15 -9.22
CA ALA A 416 0.81 8.51 -9.52
C ALA A 416 2.22 8.58 -10.15
N MET A 417 3.03 7.54 -10.02
CA MET A 417 4.39 7.51 -10.56
C MET A 417 4.41 7.14 -12.05
N ASN A 418 5.45 7.59 -12.74
CA ASN A 418 5.76 7.08 -14.06
C ASN A 418 6.46 5.71 -13.93
N HIS A 419 6.04 4.77 -14.76
CA HIS A 419 6.63 3.45 -14.85
C HIS A 419 7.27 3.24 -16.22
N ALA A 420 8.41 2.58 -16.24
CA ALA A 420 9.03 2.19 -17.51
C ALA A 420 8.23 1.04 -18.12
N PRO A 421 8.07 0.95 -19.46
CA PRO A 421 7.32 -0.14 -20.09
C PRO A 421 7.81 -1.55 -19.69
N ASN A 422 9.13 -1.70 -19.49
CA ASN A 422 9.74 -2.97 -19.12
C ASN A 422 9.82 -3.23 -17.61
N GLN A 423 9.28 -2.32 -16.78
CA GLN A 423 9.28 -2.46 -15.33
C GLN A 423 8.22 -3.46 -14.88
N ALA A 424 8.54 -4.23 -13.86
CA ALA A 424 7.61 -5.11 -13.17
C ALA A 424 7.28 -4.57 -11.78
N VAL A 425 6.00 -4.47 -11.45
CA VAL A 425 5.52 -4.14 -10.10
C VAL A 425 4.87 -5.38 -9.49
N PHE A 426 5.37 -5.80 -8.35
CA PHE A 426 4.88 -6.96 -7.64
C PHE A 426 4.26 -6.57 -6.31
N LEU A 427 3.06 -7.08 -6.05
CA LEU A 427 2.33 -6.86 -4.81
C LEU A 427 2.56 -8.05 -3.89
N HIS A 428 3.27 -7.80 -2.79
CA HIS A 428 3.66 -8.81 -1.83
C HIS A 428 2.48 -9.28 -0.98
N TYR A 429 2.40 -10.60 -0.82
CA TYR A 429 1.52 -11.33 0.08
C TYR A 429 2.35 -12.25 0.98
N SER A 430 1.95 -12.40 2.24
CA SER A 430 2.66 -13.28 3.19
C SER A 430 2.60 -14.74 2.72
N SER A 431 3.73 -15.43 2.86
CA SER A 431 3.88 -16.86 2.57
C SER A 431 2.97 -17.75 3.43
N LYS A 432 2.40 -17.23 4.53
CA LYS A 432 1.46 -17.98 5.38
C LYS A 432 0.14 -18.34 4.69
N ASN A 433 -0.23 -17.63 3.61
CA ASN A 433 -1.47 -17.85 2.85
C ASN A 433 -1.24 -18.60 1.52
N GLU A 434 -0.11 -19.28 1.37
CA GLU A 434 0.42 -19.85 0.12
C GLU A 434 -0.46 -20.93 -0.54
N TYR A 435 -1.28 -21.65 0.23
CA TYR A 435 -2.15 -22.70 -0.31
C TYR A 435 -3.52 -22.20 -0.79
N ALA A 436 -3.78 -20.90 -0.72
CA ALA A 436 -4.99 -20.34 -1.30
C ALA A 436 -4.84 -20.29 -2.82
N SER A 437 -5.82 -20.83 -3.55
CA SER A 437 -5.89 -20.75 -5.02
C SER A 437 -5.85 -19.31 -5.56
N ASN A 438 -6.05 -18.32 -4.70
CA ASN A 438 -5.86 -16.90 -4.97
C ASN A 438 -5.01 -16.28 -3.84
N LEU A 439 -3.89 -15.62 -4.21
CA LEU A 439 -3.10 -14.84 -3.25
C LEU A 439 -3.96 -13.72 -2.63
N THR A 440 -4.17 -13.81 -1.33
CA THR A 440 -4.99 -12.89 -0.52
C THR A 440 -4.26 -12.50 0.75
N SER A 441 -4.40 -11.23 1.13
CA SER A 441 -3.87 -10.65 2.36
C SER A 441 -4.77 -11.02 3.53
N GLY A 442 -5.95 -11.56 3.23
CA GLY A 442 -7.06 -11.69 4.16
C GLY A 442 -7.77 -10.37 4.40
N ILE A 443 -7.26 -9.23 3.94
CA ILE A 443 -7.81 -7.89 4.15
C ILE A 443 -8.52 -7.44 2.85
N SER A 444 -9.83 -7.23 2.91
CA SER A 444 -10.65 -6.97 1.72
C SER A 444 -10.21 -5.74 0.94
N TRP A 445 -9.81 -4.66 1.62
CA TRP A 445 -9.41 -3.42 0.95
C TRP A 445 -8.00 -3.52 0.36
N GLU A 446 -7.06 -4.19 1.01
CA GLU A 446 -5.71 -4.42 0.45
C GLU A 446 -5.77 -5.33 -0.78
N ASP A 447 -6.65 -6.33 -0.77
CA ASP A 447 -6.89 -7.19 -1.94
C ASP A 447 -7.56 -6.44 -3.09
N ALA A 448 -8.53 -5.58 -2.79
CA ALA A 448 -9.20 -4.77 -3.80
C ALA A 448 -8.29 -3.68 -4.38
N ASN A 449 -7.47 -3.03 -3.55
CA ASN A 449 -6.42 -2.10 -3.99
C ASN A 449 -5.43 -2.80 -4.92
N ALA A 450 -5.03 -4.04 -4.59
CA ALA A 450 -4.13 -4.83 -5.42
C ALA A 450 -4.74 -5.13 -6.80
N ASN A 451 -5.99 -5.60 -6.83
CA ASN A 451 -6.69 -5.89 -8.07
C ASN A 451 -6.83 -4.65 -8.96
N TYR A 452 -7.18 -3.50 -8.34
CA TYR A 452 -7.29 -2.23 -9.07
C TYR A 452 -5.95 -1.83 -9.70
N LEU A 453 -4.84 -1.94 -8.96
CA LEU A 453 -3.52 -1.61 -9.49
C LEU A 453 -3.12 -2.52 -10.66
N VAL A 454 -3.38 -3.82 -10.55
CA VAL A 454 -3.10 -4.79 -11.63
C VAL A 454 -3.89 -4.43 -12.88
N GLU A 455 -5.19 -4.13 -12.76
CA GLU A 455 -6.03 -3.72 -13.87
C GLU A 455 -5.54 -2.42 -14.51
N PHE A 456 -5.25 -1.41 -13.70
CA PHE A 456 -4.76 -0.11 -14.16
C PHE A 456 -3.42 -0.23 -14.91
N PHE A 457 -2.46 -0.98 -14.37
CA PHE A 457 -1.16 -1.18 -15.02
C PHE A 457 -1.23 -2.06 -16.27
N THR A 458 -2.15 -3.04 -16.30
CA THR A 458 -2.43 -3.81 -17.52
C THR A 458 -2.85 -2.88 -18.66
N GLN A 459 -3.77 -1.94 -18.40
CA GLN A 459 -4.20 -0.93 -19.38
C GLN A 459 -3.06 0.01 -19.81
N LYS A 460 -2.05 0.20 -18.96
CA LYS A 460 -0.86 1.03 -19.25
C LYS A 460 0.32 0.23 -19.83
N ASN A 461 0.14 -1.06 -20.13
CA ASN A 461 1.21 -1.96 -20.57
C ASN A 461 2.41 -2.02 -19.60
N VAL A 462 2.15 -1.91 -18.31
CA VAL A 462 3.13 -2.14 -17.23
C VAL A 462 2.81 -3.48 -16.59
N PHE A 463 3.82 -4.34 -16.42
CA PHE A 463 3.58 -5.65 -15.81
C PHE A 463 3.32 -5.50 -14.31
N CYS A 464 2.19 -6.00 -13.84
CA CYS A 464 1.81 -5.95 -12.43
C CYS A 464 1.17 -7.26 -12.00
N ASN A 465 1.67 -7.88 -10.93
CA ASN A 465 1.06 -9.11 -10.40
C ASN A 465 1.23 -9.24 -8.88
N LYS A 466 0.38 -10.06 -8.26
CA LYS A 466 0.51 -10.48 -6.86
C LYS A 466 1.61 -11.54 -6.76
N THR A 467 2.37 -11.55 -5.68
CA THR A 467 3.45 -12.52 -5.50
C THR A 467 3.78 -12.79 -4.03
N THR A 468 4.64 -13.78 -3.82
CA THR A 468 5.32 -14.11 -2.55
C THR A 468 6.82 -14.22 -2.84
N PRO A 469 7.70 -14.28 -1.82
CA PRO A 469 9.12 -14.55 -2.05
C PRO A 469 9.38 -15.82 -2.87
N ARG A 470 8.58 -16.87 -2.69
CA ARG A 470 8.70 -18.13 -3.43
C ARG A 470 8.25 -18.01 -4.90
N HIS A 471 7.18 -17.27 -5.16
CA HIS A 471 6.60 -17.16 -6.51
C HIS A 471 7.21 -16.05 -7.37
N ILE A 472 8.11 -15.22 -6.83
CA ILE A 472 8.68 -14.09 -7.57
C ILE A 472 9.48 -14.55 -8.81
N ASN A 473 10.20 -15.68 -8.73
CA ASN A 473 10.98 -16.19 -9.84
C ASN A 473 10.06 -16.57 -11.03
N ARG A 474 8.99 -17.32 -10.74
CA ARG A 474 7.95 -17.65 -11.73
C ARG A 474 7.38 -16.37 -12.34
N ALA A 475 6.97 -15.42 -11.51
CA ALA A 475 6.32 -14.19 -11.96
C ALA A 475 7.26 -13.29 -12.80
N LEU A 476 8.57 -13.33 -12.56
CA LEU A 476 9.57 -12.66 -13.40
C LEU A 476 9.73 -13.34 -14.77
N ILE A 477 9.69 -14.67 -14.81
CA ILE A 477 9.70 -15.42 -16.06
C ILE A 477 8.46 -15.11 -16.89
N GLU A 478 7.27 -15.15 -16.28
CA GLU A 478 6.01 -14.75 -16.93
C GLU A 478 6.12 -13.34 -17.51
N LYS A 479 6.60 -12.38 -16.71
CA LYS A 479 6.81 -11.00 -17.15
C LYS A 479 7.70 -10.90 -18.37
N ASN A 480 8.82 -11.63 -18.41
CA ASN A 480 9.74 -11.57 -19.52
C ASN A 480 9.15 -12.21 -20.78
N LEU A 481 8.49 -13.37 -20.65
CA LEU A 481 7.80 -14.02 -21.76
C LEU A 481 6.69 -13.13 -22.34
N ILE A 482 5.85 -12.55 -21.49
CA ILE A 482 4.78 -11.63 -21.92
C ILE A 482 5.35 -10.41 -22.63
N TRP A 483 6.45 -9.85 -22.11
CA TRP A 483 7.14 -8.73 -22.75
C TRP A 483 7.64 -9.10 -24.15
N ASP A 484 8.29 -10.26 -24.27
CA ASP A 484 8.77 -10.73 -25.57
C ASP A 484 7.62 -11.03 -26.53
N ILE A 485 6.54 -11.68 -26.08
CA ILE A 485 5.31 -11.89 -26.88
C ILE A 485 4.79 -10.56 -27.45
N LYS A 486 4.68 -9.53 -26.61
CA LYS A 486 4.21 -8.20 -27.05
C LYS A 486 5.18 -7.51 -28.00
N LYS A 487 6.48 -7.79 -27.91
CA LYS A 487 7.52 -7.26 -28.81
C LYS A 487 7.43 -7.88 -30.22
N TYR A 488 7.05 -9.15 -30.34
CA TYR A 488 6.96 -9.83 -31.64
C TYR A 488 5.53 -9.72 -32.21
N HIS A 489 5.33 -8.77 -33.12
CA HIS A 489 4.01 -8.45 -33.71
C HIS A 489 3.35 -9.54 -34.57
N ASN A 490 4.03 -10.67 -34.81
CA ASN A 490 3.56 -11.73 -35.73
C ASN A 490 2.93 -12.93 -35.02
N ILE A 491 2.73 -12.87 -33.70
CA ILE A 491 2.18 -14.00 -32.93
C ILE A 491 0.66 -14.10 -33.16
N PRO A 492 0.13 -15.25 -33.62
CA PRO A 492 -1.31 -15.47 -33.70
C PRO A 492 -1.94 -15.48 -32.30
N ASN A 493 -2.85 -14.55 -32.03
CA ASN A 493 -3.63 -14.45 -30.78
C ASN A 493 -2.76 -14.37 -29.49
N PRO A 494 -1.98 -13.29 -29.31
CA PRO A 494 -1.09 -13.12 -28.15
C PRO A 494 -1.84 -13.14 -26.82
N GLU A 495 -3.10 -12.72 -26.77
CA GLU A 495 -3.92 -12.72 -25.54
C GLU A 495 -4.20 -14.14 -25.03
N LYS A 496 -4.48 -15.09 -25.94
CA LYS A 496 -4.65 -16.50 -25.57
C LYS A 496 -3.34 -17.06 -25.01
N LEU A 497 -2.23 -16.83 -25.71
CA LEU A 497 -0.91 -17.29 -25.27
C LEU A 497 -0.55 -16.78 -23.87
N ILE A 498 -0.80 -15.48 -23.61
CA ILE A 498 -0.58 -14.86 -22.29
C ILE A 498 -1.48 -15.50 -21.23
N SER A 499 -2.75 -15.76 -21.55
CA SER A 499 -3.67 -16.46 -20.64
C SER A 499 -3.19 -17.88 -20.32
N ASP A 500 -2.71 -18.61 -21.34
CA ASP A 500 -2.30 -19.99 -21.20
C ASP A 500 -0.99 -20.15 -20.41
N ILE A 501 -0.08 -19.15 -20.44
CA ILE A 501 1.15 -19.12 -19.62
C ILE A 501 0.83 -19.27 -18.12
N ASN A 502 -0.27 -18.68 -17.65
CA ASN A 502 -0.67 -18.75 -16.24
C ASN A 502 -1.11 -20.16 -15.80
N LEU A 503 -1.37 -21.07 -16.74
CA LEU A 503 -1.84 -22.42 -16.49
C LEU A 503 -0.71 -23.46 -16.46
N ILE A 504 0.51 -23.06 -16.83
CA ILE A 504 1.69 -23.93 -16.89
C ILE A 504 2.31 -24.08 -15.50
N THR A 505 2.92 -25.24 -15.19
CA THR A 505 3.63 -25.45 -13.91
C THR A 505 4.91 -24.61 -13.81
N ASP A 506 5.43 -24.41 -12.60
CA ASP A 506 6.68 -23.64 -12.38
C ASP A 506 7.89 -24.28 -13.08
N GLU A 507 7.94 -25.63 -13.07
CA GLU A 507 9.02 -26.41 -13.67
C GLU A 507 9.01 -26.24 -15.20
N ASP A 508 7.85 -26.47 -15.82
CA ASP A 508 7.66 -26.32 -17.26
C ASP A 508 7.96 -24.88 -17.72
N LEU A 509 7.47 -23.89 -16.97
CA LEU A 509 7.70 -22.48 -17.30
C LEU A 509 9.20 -22.12 -17.23
N THR A 510 9.90 -22.61 -16.20
CA THR A 510 11.35 -22.40 -16.04
C THR A 510 12.13 -23.01 -17.20
N GLN A 511 11.72 -24.19 -17.64
CA GLN A 511 12.34 -24.88 -18.75
C GLN A 511 12.08 -24.20 -20.10
N ILE A 512 10.83 -23.77 -20.34
CA ILE A 512 10.44 -22.97 -21.52
C ILE A 512 11.31 -21.72 -21.60
N TRP A 513 11.45 -21.01 -20.49
CA TRP A 513 12.25 -19.79 -20.43
C TRP A 513 13.74 -20.03 -20.66
N SER A 514 14.30 -21.07 -20.03
CA SER A 514 15.70 -21.45 -20.22
C SER A 514 15.98 -21.76 -21.69
N SER A 515 15.08 -22.52 -22.33
CA SER A 515 15.17 -22.83 -23.76
C SER A 515 15.08 -21.57 -24.62
N PHE A 516 14.19 -20.64 -24.30
CA PHE A 516 14.04 -19.37 -25.01
C PHE A 516 15.30 -18.50 -24.94
N LEU A 517 15.99 -18.46 -23.78
CA LEU A 517 17.21 -17.69 -23.59
C LEU A 517 18.39 -18.19 -24.43
N GLU A 518 18.41 -19.48 -24.79
CA GLU A 518 19.46 -20.06 -25.64
C GLU A 518 19.28 -19.76 -27.14
N LEU A 519 18.12 -19.22 -27.53
CA LEU A 519 17.80 -18.91 -28.92
C LEU A 519 18.48 -17.63 -29.41
N LYS A 520 18.93 -17.64 -30.65
CA LYS A 520 19.35 -16.44 -31.38
C LYS A 520 18.13 -15.57 -31.67
N GLU A 521 18.33 -14.26 -31.85
CA GLU A 521 17.22 -13.31 -32.00
C GLU A 521 16.28 -13.63 -33.18
N HIS A 522 16.79 -14.18 -34.30
CA HIS A 522 15.96 -14.62 -35.43
C HIS A 522 15.18 -15.92 -35.18
N GLU A 523 15.62 -16.75 -34.22
CA GLU A 523 14.95 -18.00 -33.84
C GLU A 523 13.80 -17.73 -32.86
N LYS A 524 13.87 -16.62 -32.10
CA LYS A 524 12.85 -16.24 -31.11
C LYS A 524 11.50 -15.89 -31.73
N SER A 525 11.45 -15.34 -32.95
CA SER A 525 10.16 -15.06 -33.60
C SER A 525 9.40 -16.34 -33.93
N THR A 526 10.09 -17.39 -34.39
CA THR A 526 9.50 -18.70 -34.70
C THR A 526 9.23 -19.55 -33.46
N PHE A 527 9.87 -19.23 -32.33
CA PHE A 527 9.64 -19.92 -31.06
C PHE A 527 8.20 -19.77 -30.57
N PHE A 528 7.60 -18.58 -30.71
CA PHE A 528 6.25 -18.34 -30.18
C PHE A 528 5.17 -19.15 -30.91
N ASP A 529 5.36 -19.44 -32.19
CA ASP A 529 4.47 -20.35 -32.93
C ASP A 529 4.53 -21.77 -32.38
N GLN A 530 5.73 -22.21 -31.95
CA GLN A 530 5.93 -23.51 -31.32
C GLN A 530 5.51 -23.51 -29.84
N LEU A 531 5.63 -22.38 -29.16
CA LEU A 531 5.25 -22.21 -27.77
C LEU A 531 3.76 -22.40 -27.58
N GLN A 532 2.91 -21.80 -28.42
CA GLN A 532 1.46 -21.98 -28.31
C GLN A 532 1.07 -23.46 -28.43
N LYS A 533 1.66 -24.18 -29.40
CA LYS A 533 1.45 -25.61 -29.55
C LYS A 533 1.91 -26.39 -28.31
N THR A 534 3.07 -26.05 -27.79
CA THR A 534 3.64 -26.67 -26.57
C THR A 534 2.69 -26.50 -25.39
N ILE A 535 2.14 -25.31 -25.22
CA ILE A 535 1.22 -25.03 -24.12
C ILE A 535 -0.10 -25.76 -24.33
N ASP A 536 -0.65 -25.76 -25.54
CA ASP A 536 -1.87 -26.53 -25.84
C ASP A 536 -1.68 -28.04 -25.55
N ASP A 537 -0.50 -28.59 -25.87
CA ASP A 537 -0.15 -29.99 -25.58
C ASP A 537 -0.06 -30.24 -24.05
N VAL A 538 0.63 -29.37 -23.30
CA VAL A 538 0.74 -29.46 -21.82
C VAL A 538 -0.64 -29.34 -21.14
N LEU A 539 -1.48 -28.41 -21.59
CA LEU A 539 -2.82 -28.22 -21.03
C LEU A 539 -3.74 -29.39 -21.38
N TYR A 540 -3.64 -29.93 -22.59
CA TYR A 540 -4.36 -31.14 -22.98
C TYR A 540 -3.96 -32.33 -22.10
N GLU A 541 -2.66 -32.56 -21.87
CA GLU A 541 -2.17 -33.63 -21.00
C GLU A 541 -2.63 -33.48 -19.54
N ASN A 542 -2.58 -32.26 -19.00
CA ASN A 542 -3.11 -31.96 -17.67
C ASN A 542 -4.62 -32.22 -17.57
N SER A 543 -5.37 -32.05 -18.66
CA SER A 543 -6.81 -32.36 -18.72
C SER A 543 -7.13 -33.85 -18.82
N GLN A 544 -6.19 -34.66 -19.32
CA GLN A 544 -6.38 -36.10 -19.58
C GLN A 544 -5.93 -37.00 -18.42
N THR A 545 -5.15 -36.50 -17.44
CA THR A 545 -4.38 -37.38 -16.55
C THR A 545 -4.52 -37.05 -15.06
N GLN A 546 -5.08 -38.01 -14.30
CA GLN A 546 -5.10 -38.07 -12.82
C GLN A 546 -4.06 -39.06 -12.23
N SER A 547 -3.04 -39.52 -12.98
CA SER A 547 -2.01 -40.44 -12.42
C SER A 547 -0.57 -39.96 -12.67
N GLU A 548 0.16 -39.74 -11.57
CA GLU A 548 1.42 -38.99 -11.48
C GLU A 548 2.67 -39.66 -12.10
N GLU A 549 2.73 -40.99 -12.23
CA GLU A 549 3.96 -41.69 -12.67
C GLU A 549 4.23 -41.67 -14.18
N TYR A 550 3.26 -41.26 -15.02
CA TYR A 550 3.40 -41.29 -16.49
C TYR A 550 3.94 -39.97 -17.09
N ASN A 551 3.87 -38.86 -16.34
CA ASN A 551 4.17 -37.51 -16.84
C ASN A 551 5.69 -37.23 -17.00
N GLN A 552 6.53 -37.69 -16.07
CA GLN A 552 7.97 -37.34 -16.11
C GLN A 552 8.72 -37.97 -17.29
N SER A 553 8.34 -39.17 -17.75
CA SER A 553 9.05 -39.88 -18.82
C SER A 553 8.76 -39.31 -20.23
N ARG A 554 7.54 -38.81 -20.45
CA ARG A 554 7.11 -38.28 -21.75
C ARG A 554 7.44 -36.81 -21.96
N ILE A 555 7.31 -35.98 -20.92
CA ILE A 555 7.76 -34.58 -20.96
C ILE A 555 9.27 -34.56 -21.27
N TYR A 556 10.08 -35.39 -20.60
CA TYR A 556 11.51 -35.52 -20.89
C TYR A 556 11.79 -35.94 -22.34
N SER A 557 11.02 -36.89 -22.88
CA SER A 557 11.14 -37.33 -24.28
C SER A 557 10.74 -36.24 -25.29
N PHE A 558 9.80 -35.35 -24.92
CA PHE A 558 9.31 -34.26 -25.75
C PHE A 558 10.23 -33.02 -25.70
N ILE A 559 10.82 -32.71 -24.55
CA ILE A 559 11.91 -31.75 -24.41
C ILE A 559 13.10 -32.17 -25.27
N VAL A 560 13.46 -33.45 -25.26
CA VAL A 560 14.49 -34.01 -26.15
C VAL A 560 14.10 -33.82 -27.61
N TYR A 561 12.81 -33.92 -27.97
CA TYR A 561 12.32 -33.64 -29.32
C TYR A 561 12.44 -32.15 -29.69
N ILE A 562 12.11 -31.21 -28.79
CA ILE A 562 12.32 -29.77 -29.01
C ILE A 562 13.80 -29.46 -29.18
N MET A 563 14.66 -29.97 -28.28
CA MET A 563 16.11 -29.79 -28.37
C MET A 563 16.69 -30.37 -29.66
N ASN A 564 16.18 -31.51 -30.13
CA ASN A 564 16.61 -32.12 -31.40
C ASN A 564 16.09 -31.35 -32.62
N SER A 565 14.88 -30.80 -32.56
CA SER A 565 14.32 -29.95 -33.63
C SER A 565 15.06 -28.61 -33.73
N LEU A 566 15.45 -28.02 -32.60
CA LEU A 566 16.29 -26.82 -32.55
C LEU A 566 17.73 -27.09 -33.01
N ARG A 567 18.29 -28.27 -32.69
CA ARG A 567 19.57 -28.74 -33.28
C ARG A 567 19.48 -28.91 -34.79
N PHE A 568 18.35 -29.38 -35.30
CA PHE A 568 18.12 -29.53 -36.74
C PHE A 568 18.04 -28.17 -37.45
N MET A 569 17.42 -27.16 -36.83
CA MET A 569 17.41 -25.78 -37.36
C MET A 569 18.80 -25.14 -37.41
N LYS A 570 19.71 -25.48 -36.48
CA LYS A 570 21.13 -25.05 -36.53
C LYS A 570 21.92 -25.66 -37.71
N GLN A 571 21.42 -26.71 -38.35
CA GLN A 571 22.09 -27.41 -39.46
C GLN A 571 21.57 -27.00 -40.85
N LEU A 572 20.51 -26.19 -40.93
CA LEU A 572 20.02 -25.68 -42.21
C LEU A 572 20.94 -24.55 -42.69
N PRO A 573 21.38 -24.56 -43.97
CA PRO A 573 22.17 -23.46 -44.52
C PRO A 573 21.34 -22.18 -44.50
N THR A 574 21.97 -21.09 -44.07
CA THR A 574 21.40 -19.75 -44.08
C THR A 574 21.12 -19.35 -45.53
N VAL A 575 19.85 -19.07 -45.84
CA VAL A 575 19.43 -18.47 -47.11
C VAL A 575 19.40 -16.95 -46.97
#